data_AF-A0A3A9JDU6-F1
#
_entry.id   AF-A0A3A9JDU6-F1
#
_cell.length_a   1.000
_cell.length_b   1.000
_cell.length_c   1.000
_cell.angle_alpha   90.00
_cell.angle_beta   90.00
_cell.angle_gamma   90.00
#
_symmetry.space_group_name_H-M   'P 1'
#
loop_
_entity.id
_entity.type
_entity.pdbx_description
1 polymer ?
#
loop_
_entity_poly.entity_id
_entity_poly.type
_entity_poly.pdbx_seq_one_letter_code
_entity_poly.pdbx_strand_id
1 'polypeptide(L)'
;MGSFYHAPGNPLVLGYTQRIGPGRFRVVVEPPLPLPNSGDMAADIRSLMLAVNGRIEAWIRGNLCRWLWLHRRCSKAMYRR
;
A
#
# COMPACT_ATOMS: atom_id res chain seq x y z
N MET A 1 20.99 6.35 4.54
CA MET A 1 19.60 6.82 4.32
C MET A 1 18.74 6.13 5.37
N GLY A 2 18.37 6.83 6.46
CA GLY A 2 17.67 6.22 7.60
C GLY A 2 16.25 5.78 7.25
N SER A 3 15.83 4.62 7.76
CA SER A 3 14.46 4.10 7.56
C SER A 3 13.47 4.93 8.40
N PHE A 4 12.58 5.67 7.74
CA PHE A 4 11.60 6.55 8.39
C PHE A 4 10.50 5.80 9.18
N TYR A 5 10.35 4.49 8.97
CA TYR A 5 9.25 3.70 9.53
C TYR A 5 9.56 3.06 10.90
N HIS A 6 10.78 3.23 11.40
CA HIS A 6 11.19 2.70 12.72
C HIS A 6 11.44 3.80 13.76
N ALA A 7 11.17 5.07 13.41
CA ALA A 7 11.20 6.14 14.39
C ALA A 7 10.01 5.98 15.35
N PRO A 8 10.24 5.80 16.67
CA PRO A 8 9.16 5.68 17.63
C PRO A 8 8.27 6.92 17.59
N GLY A 9 6.96 6.71 17.38
CA GLY A 9 5.95 7.78 17.34
C GLY A 9 5.40 8.13 15.95
N ASN A 10 5.96 7.57 14.86
CA ASN A 10 5.47 7.85 13.50
C ASN A 10 4.57 6.72 12.97
N PRO A 11 3.23 6.87 12.97
CA PRO A 11 2.34 5.85 12.47
C PRO A 11 2.42 5.74 10.94
N LEU A 12 2.46 4.50 10.43
CA LEU A 12 2.25 4.25 9.01
C LEU A 12 0.75 4.09 8.74
N VAL A 13 0.16 5.08 8.08
CA VAL A 13 -1.23 5.03 7.61
C VAL A 13 -1.29 4.74 6.13
N LEU A 14 -2.32 4.00 5.72
CA LEU A 14 -2.64 3.74 4.34
C LEU A 14 -3.83 4.57 3.91
N GLY A 15 -3.84 5.00 2.65
CA GLY A 15 -4.97 5.74 2.12
C GLY A 15 -5.08 5.61 0.60
N TYR A 16 -6.30 5.84 0.12
CA TYR A 16 -6.62 5.81 -1.30
C TYR A 16 -7.73 6.81 -1.63
N THR A 17 -7.86 7.13 -2.91
CA THR A 17 -8.81 8.14 -3.39
C THR A 17 -9.91 7.48 -4.23
N GLN A 18 -11.16 7.88 -3.99
CA GLN A 18 -12.32 7.43 -4.73
C GLN A 18 -12.95 8.60 -5.48
N ARG A 19 -13.22 8.44 -6.78
CA ARG A 19 -14.05 9.41 -7.51
C ARG A 19 -15.53 9.18 -7.17
N ILE A 20 -16.21 10.22 -6.70
CA ILE A 20 -17.63 10.18 -6.29
C ILE A 20 -18.53 11.06 -7.15
N GLY A 21 -17.98 11.70 -8.18
CA GLY A 21 -18.73 12.49 -9.16
C GLY A 21 -17.79 13.29 -10.08
N PRO A 22 -18.33 14.13 -10.97
CA PRO A 22 -17.55 15.06 -11.77
C PRO A 22 -16.73 15.98 -10.88
N GLY A 23 -15.40 15.92 -11.01
CA GLY A 23 -14.47 16.73 -10.22
C GLY A 23 -14.46 16.47 -8.71
N ARG A 24 -15.18 15.44 -8.21
CA ARG A 24 -15.32 15.17 -6.76
C ARG A 24 -14.64 13.89 -6.37
N PHE A 25 -13.83 13.96 -5.33
CA PHE A 25 -13.06 12.84 -4.80
C PHE A 25 -13.25 12.73 -3.29
N ARG A 26 -13.31 11.49 -2.81
CA ARG A 26 -13.24 11.14 -1.39
C ARG A 26 -11.87 10.52 -1.13
N VAL A 27 -11.13 11.09 -0.19
CA VAL A 27 -9.90 10.47 0.33
C VAL A 27 -10.30 9.61 1.52
N VAL A 28 -9.86 8.36 1.50
CA VAL A 28 -10.04 7.42 2.61
C VAL A 28 -8.67 7.22 3.24
N VAL A 29 -8.57 7.52 4.53
CA VAL A 29 -7.38 7.25 5.36
C VAL A 29 -7.77 6.17 6.35
N GLU A 30 -6.95 5.14 6.43
CA GLU A 30 -7.19 3.99 7.29
C GLU A 30 -6.48 4.14 8.63
N PRO A 31 -6.91 3.36 9.65
CA PRO A 31 -6.16 3.26 10.89
C PRO A 31 -4.68 2.92 10.64
N PRO A 32 -3.76 3.35 11.52
CA PRO A 32 -2.36 2.99 11.43
C PRO A 32 -2.16 1.47 11.34
N LEU A 33 -1.27 1.05 10.44
CA LEU A 33 -0.82 -0.33 10.40
C LEU A 33 0.04 -0.62 11.64
N PRO A 34 -0.16 -1.78 12.30
CA PRO A 34 0.76 -2.26 13.33
C PRO A 34 2.17 -2.38 12.74
N LEU A 35 3.14 -1.74 13.40
CA LEU A 35 4.54 -1.84 13.02
C LEU A 35 5.14 -3.11 13.66
N PRO A 36 5.67 -4.05 12.86
CA PRO A 36 6.37 -5.20 13.41
C PRO A 36 7.68 -4.74 14.06
N ASN A 37 8.02 -5.38 15.18
CA ASN A 37 9.22 -5.11 15.98
C ASN A 37 9.75 -6.45 16.52
N SER A 38 10.15 -7.33 15.60
CA SER A 38 10.68 -8.66 15.96
C SER A 38 12.17 -8.62 16.30
N GLY A 39 12.85 -7.51 16.03
CA GLY A 39 14.30 -7.36 16.15
C GLY A 39 15.06 -7.79 14.89
N ASP A 40 14.42 -8.50 13.96
CA ASP A 40 14.93 -8.72 12.60
C ASP A 40 14.31 -7.69 11.65
N MET A 41 15.09 -6.64 11.37
CA MET A 41 14.67 -5.54 10.50
C MET A 41 14.25 -6.02 9.10
N ALA A 42 14.92 -7.04 8.54
CA ALA A 42 14.60 -7.55 7.21
C ALA A 42 13.28 -8.30 7.22
N ALA A 43 13.02 -9.12 8.24
CA ALA A 43 11.75 -9.81 8.43
C ALA A 43 10.59 -8.82 8.70
N ASP A 44 10.84 -7.79 9.49
CA ASP A 44 9.87 -6.74 9.81
C ASP A 44 9.46 -5.95 8.57
N ILE A 45 10.44 -5.53 7.75
CA ILE A 45 10.16 -4.84 6.47
C ILE A 45 9.35 -5.75 5.54
N ARG A 46 9.72 -7.02 5.41
CA ARG A 46 8.99 -7.97 4.55
C ARG A 46 7.55 -8.13 5.01
N SER A 47 7.34 -8.34 6.31
CA SER A 47 6.02 -8.53 6.90
C SER A 47 5.14 -7.30 6.72
N LEU A 48 5.69 -6.11 6.96
CA LEU A 48 5.00 -4.84 6.76
C LEU A 48 4.60 -4.65 5.29
N MET A 49 5.52 -4.89 4.36
CA MET A 49 5.24 -4.72 2.93
C MET A 49 4.23 -5.75 2.40
N LEU A 50 4.19 -6.95 2.96
CA LEU A 50 3.14 -7.92 2.65
C LEU A 50 1.77 -7.42 3.11
N ALA A 51 1.66 -6.86 4.32
CA ALA A 51 0.41 -6.27 4.82
C ALA A 51 -0.05 -5.09 3.94
N VAL A 52 0.86 -4.21 3.54
CA VAL A 52 0.57 -3.09 2.64
C VAL A 52 0.06 -3.60 1.28
N ASN A 53 0.74 -4.57 0.67
CA ASN A 53 0.31 -5.13 -0.61
C ASN A 53 -1.06 -5.81 -0.51
N GLY A 54 -1.32 -6.56 0.56
CA GLY A 54 -2.63 -7.18 0.81
C GLY A 54 -3.74 -6.12 0.93
N ARG A 55 -3.45 -4.97 1.55
CA ARG A 55 -4.44 -3.90 1.65
C ARG A 55 -4.72 -3.23 0.32
N ILE A 56 -3.68 -2.96 -0.47
CA ILE A 56 -3.82 -2.44 -1.84
C ILE A 56 -4.63 -3.41 -2.72
N GLU A 57 -4.36 -4.72 -2.62
CA GLU A 57 -5.12 -5.75 -3.33
C GLU A 57 -6.61 -5.70 -2.98
N ALA A 58 -6.95 -5.58 -1.69
CA ALA A 58 -8.33 -5.47 -1.25
C ALA A 58 -9.04 -4.24 -1.86
N TRP A 59 -8.37 -3.09 -1.94
CA TRP A 59 -8.92 -1.90 -2.60
C TRP A 59 -9.14 -2.10 -4.10
N ILE A 60 -8.16 -2.69 -4.78
CA ILE A 60 -8.22 -2.98 -6.22
C ILE A 60 -9.38 -3.93 -6.51
N ARG A 61 -9.54 -5.00 -5.73
CA ARG A 61 -10.65 -5.97 -5.88
C ARG A 61 -12.01 -5.33 -5.62
N GLY A 62 -12.09 -4.34 -4.73
CA GLY A 62 -13.33 -3.59 -4.48
C GLY A 62 -13.84 -2.83 -5.71
N ASN A 63 -12.96 -2.37 -6.60
CA ASN A 63 -13.34 -1.83 -7.91
C ASN A 63 -12.15 -1.78 -8.89
N LEU A 64 -12.01 -2.81 -9.72
CA LEU A 64 -10.88 -2.98 -10.64
C LEU A 64 -10.72 -1.82 -11.65
N CYS A 65 -11.84 -1.21 -12.07
CA CYS A 65 -11.84 -0.13 -13.07
C CYS A 65 -11.32 1.20 -12.51
N ARG A 66 -11.28 1.38 -11.19
CA ARG A 66 -10.78 2.61 -10.55
C ARG A 66 -9.26 2.61 -10.39
N TRP A 67 -8.61 1.45 -10.49
CA TRP A 67 -7.16 1.39 -10.41
C TRP A 67 -6.53 1.89 -11.72
N LEU A 68 -5.55 2.76 -11.59
CA LEU A 68 -4.87 3.35 -12.73
C LEU A 68 -3.75 2.40 -13.22
N TRP A 69 -4.08 1.58 -14.21
CA TRP A 69 -3.19 0.55 -14.78
C TRP A 69 -2.09 1.09 -15.72
N LEU A 70 -1.56 2.28 -15.46
CA LEU A 70 -0.54 2.91 -16.34
C LEU A 70 0.84 2.25 -16.21
N HIS A 71 1.16 1.71 -15.03
CA HIS A 71 2.49 1.20 -14.74
C HIS A 71 2.58 -0.31 -14.97
N ARG A 72 3.66 -0.76 -15.62
CA ARG A 72 4.07 -2.18 -15.63
C ARG A 72 4.73 -2.52 -14.29
N ARG A 73 3.89 -2.65 -13.26
CA ARG A 73 4.33 -2.87 -11.87
C ARG A 73 4.94 -4.26 -11.63
N CYS A 74 4.45 -5.27 -12.36
CA CYS A 74 4.87 -6.65 -12.15
C CYS A 74 6.21 -6.95 -12.82
N SER A 75 6.82 -8.09 -12.49
CA SER A 75 8.09 -8.50 -13.09
C SER A 75 7.94 -8.58 -14.62
N LYS A 76 9.02 -8.24 -15.35
CA LYS A 76 9.01 -8.26 -16.82
C LYS A 76 8.58 -9.62 -17.39
N ALA A 77 8.91 -10.70 -16.69
CA ALA A 77 8.54 -12.07 -17.06
C ALA A 77 7.02 -12.26 -17.18
N MET A 78 6.22 -11.62 -16.31
CA MET A 78 4.76 -11.74 -16.33
C MET A 78 4.10 -11.12 -17.57
N TYR A 79 4.84 -10.31 -18.34
CA TYR A 79 4.31 -9.67 -19.54
C TYR A 79 4.93 -10.18 -20.83
N ARG A 80 5.88 -11.12 -20.76
CA ARG A 80 6.40 -11.78 -21.97
C ARG A 80 5.35 -12.81 -22.37
N ARG A 81 4.82 -12.67 -23.59
CA ARG A 81 3.98 -13.67 -24.24
C ARG A 81 4.86 -14.67 -24.96
#